data_AF-A0A8S3KDT4-F1
#
_entry.id   AF-A0A8S3KDT4-F1
#
_cell.length_a   1.000
_cell.length_b   1.000
_cell.length_c   1.000
_cell.angle_alpha   90.00
_cell.angle_beta   90.00
_cell.angle_gamma   90.00
#
_symmetry.space_group_name_H-M   'P 1'
#
loop_
_entity.id
_entity.type
_entity.pdbx_description
1 polymer ?
#
loop_
_entity_poly.entity_id
_entity_poly.type
_entity_poly.pdbx_seq_one_letter_code
_entity_poly.pdbx_strand_id
1 'polypeptide(L)' 'MFEARLLHGSIFAKVIEGLRELVNEATWECSGNGITLQAMDSSHVALVSLVMRSEGFESYRCDRNMSLGISLV' A
#
# COMPACT_ATOMS: atom_id res chain seq x y z
N MET A 1 13.17 -2.27 11.15
CA MET A 1 12.29 -3.44 10.99
C MET A 1 10.91 -2.92 10.60
N PHE A 2 10.18 -3.62 9.73
CA PHE A 2 8.81 -3.29 9.37
C PHE A 2 7.91 -4.49 9.60
N GLU A 3 6.83 -4.29 10.34
CA GLU A 3 5.82 -5.29 10.65
C GLU A 3 4.45 -4.62 10.61
N ALA A 4 3.52 -5.18 9.85
CA ALA A 4 2.14 -4.73 9.79
C ALA A 4 1.22 -5.95 9.78
N ARG A 5 0.37 -6.07 10.79
CA ARG A 5 -0.59 -7.15 10.96
C ARG A 5 -2.00 -6.62 10.77
N LEU A 6 -2.71 -7.18 9.80
CA LEU A 6 -4.13 -6.92 9.58
C LEU A 6 -4.98 -7.99 10.27
N LEU A 7 -6.04 -7.57 10.95
CA LEU A 7 -7.02 -8.48 11.54
C LEU A 7 -7.74 -9.31 10.45
N HIS A 8 -8.03 -8.67 9.32
CA HIS A 8 -8.68 -9.30 8.17
C HIS A 8 -7.84 -9.13 6.90
N GLY A 9 -7.14 -10.19 6.48
CA GLY A 9 -6.32 -10.18 5.26
C GLY A 9 -7.12 -9.98 3.97
N SER A 10 -8.44 -10.17 4.00
CA SER A 10 -9.34 -9.93 2.86
C SER A 10 -9.37 -8.47 2.42
N ILE A 11 -9.07 -7.53 3.32
CA ILE A 11 -8.98 -6.10 2.99
C ILE A 11 -7.82 -5.88 2.02
N PHE A 12 -6.64 -6.42 2.34
CA PHE A 12 -5.46 -6.27 1.48
C PHE A 12 -5.68 -6.95 0.12
N ALA A 13 -6.29 -8.13 0.09
CA ALA A 13 -6.61 -8.82 -1.15
C ALA A 13 -7.51 -7.99 -2.08
N LYS A 14 -8.57 -7.37 -1.54
CA LYS A 14 -9.48 -6.49 -2.31
C LYS A 14 -8.78 -5.23 -2.81
N VAL A 15 -7.88 -4.65 -2.00
CA VAL A 15 -7.09 -3.48 -2.42
C VAL A 15 -6.18 -3.86 -3.59
N ILE A 16 -5.45 -4.98 -3.49
CA ILE A 16 -4.57 -5.45 -4.57
C ILE A 16 -5.35 -5.77 -5.85
N GLU A 17 -6.52 -6.39 -5.72
CA GLU A 17 -7.40 -6.68 -6.86
C GLU A 17 -7.85 -5.42 -7.59
N GLY A 18 -8.15 -4.33 -6.88
CA GLY A 18 -8.48 -3.05 -7.50
C GLY A 18 -7.26 -2.31 -8.07
N LEU A 19 -6.07 -2.49 -7.48
CA LEU A 19 -4.86 -1.82 -7.94
C LEU A 19 -4.26 -2.46 -9.20
N ARG A 20 -4.27 -3.80 -9.32
CA ARG A 20 -3.64 -4.51 -10.45
C ARG A 20 -4.27 -4.18 -11.81
N GLU A 21 -5.52 -3.70 -11.84
CA GLU A 21 -6.19 -3.30 -13.08
C GLU A 21 -5.74 -1.91 -13.57
N LEU A 22 -5.12 -1.11 -12.69
CA LEU A 22 -4.71 0.25 -12.97
C LEU A 22 -3.19 0.41 -13.11
N VAL A 23 -2.43 -0.33 -12.30
CA VAL A 23 -0.97 -0.18 -12.18
C VAL A 23 -0.27 -1.54 -12.08
N ASN A 24 0.79 -1.70 -12.87
CA ASN A 24 1.55 -2.95 -12.91
C ASN A 24 2.56 -3.06 -11.75
N GLU A 25 3.24 -1.97 -11.46
CA GLU A 25 4.20 -1.86 -10.37
C GLU A 25 3.85 -0.63 -9.54
N ALA A 26 3.94 -0.75 -8.22
CA ALA A 26 3.68 0.38 -7.34
C ALA A 26 4.67 0.42 -6.19
N THR A 27 5.01 1.65 -5.78
CA THR A 27 5.85 1.91 -4.62
C THR A 27 4.99 2.17 -3.41
N TRP A 28 5.13 1.35 -2.39
CA TRP A 28 4.45 1.47 -1.10
C TRP A 28 5.38 2.14 -0.11
N GLU A 29 5.04 3.34 0.30
CA GLU A 29 5.78 4.08 1.31
C GLU A 29 5.24 3.76 2.70
N CYS A 30 6.05 3.07 3.49
CA CYS A 30 5.75 2.74 4.88
C CYS A 30 6.43 3.77 5.79
N SER A 31 5.66 4.40 6.67
CA SER A 31 6.12 5.40 7.65
C SER A 31 5.54 5.09 9.03
N GLY A 32 5.98 5.77 10.09
CA GLY A 32 5.39 5.58 11.44
C GLY A 32 3.87 5.80 11.51
N ASN A 33 3.30 6.58 10.57
CA ASN A 33 1.88 6.91 10.55
C ASN A 33 1.02 5.93 9.73
N GLY A 34 1.65 4.99 9.02
CA GLY A 34 0.98 4.04 8.14
C GLY A 34 1.64 3.89 6.78
N ILE A 35 0.89 3.33 5.84
CA ILE A 35 1.34 2.99 4.49
C ILE A 35 0.62 3.86 3.48
N THR A 36 1.37 4.48 2.58
CA THR A 36 0.85 5.32 1.50
C THR A 36 1.35 4.83 0.15
N LEU A 37 0.51 4.95 -0.87
CA LEU A 37 0.88 4.65 -2.25
C LEU A 37 0.25 5.71 -3.15
N GLN A 38 1.06 6.24 -4.05
CA GLN A 38 0.60 7.12 -5.10
C GLN A 38 1.19 6.64 -6.42
N ALA A 39 0.32 6.36 -7.38
CA ALA A 39 0.73 5.92 -8.70
C ALA A 39 -0.26 6.43 -9.75
N MET A 40 0.25 6.73 -10.95
CA MET A 40 -0.59 7.03 -12.10
C MET A 40 -0.84 5.76 -12.89
N ASP A 41 -2.01 5.66 -13.51
CA ASP A 41 -2.29 4.62 -14.48
C ASP A 41 -1.39 4.76 -15.73
N SER A 42 -1.35 3.72 -16.56
CA SER A 42 -0.53 3.70 -17.78
C SER A 42 -0.84 4.82 -18.79
N SER A 43 -2.05 5.38 -18.78
CA SER A 43 -2.43 6.51 -19.63
C SER A 43 -2.12 7.88 -19.01
N HIS A 44 -1.67 7.92 -17.75
CA HIS A 44 -1.41 9.12 -16.96
C HIS A 44 -2.64 10.05 -16.81
N VAL A 45 -3.85 9.49 -16.85
CA VAL A 45 -5.12 10.24 -16.73
C VAL A 45 -5.69 10.11 -15.31
N ALA A 46 -5.52 8.95 -14.67
CA ALA A 46 -6.03 8.63 -13.35
C ALA A 46 -4.89 8.50 -12.33
N LEU A 47 -5.03 9.20 -11.22
CA LEU A 47 -4.13 9.07 -10.07
C LEU A 47 -4.78 8.19 -9.02
N VAL A 48 -4.07 7.13 -8.65
CA VAL A 48 -4.40 6.26 -7.54
C VAL A 48 -3.69 6.76 -6.30
N SER A 49 -4.46 7.04 -5.25
CA SER A 49 -3.93 7.44 -3.94
C SER A 49 -4.52 6.53 -2.86
N LEU A 50 -3.68 5.66 -2.29
CA LEU A 50 -4.03 4.77 -1.19
C LEU A 50 -3.37 5.25 0.10
N VAL A 51 -4.14 5.30 1.18
CA VAL A 51 -3.66 5.62 2.53
C VAL A 51 -4.23 4.60 3.50
N MET A 52 -3.35 3.81 4.11
CA MET A 52 -3.69 2.90 5.22
C MET A 52 -3.02 3.40 6.49
N ARG A 53 -3.82 3.99 7.38
CA ARG A 53 -3.33 4.50 8.67
C ARG A 53 -2.91 3.36 9.60
N SER A 54 -1.89 3.59 10.41
CA SER A 54 -1.38 2.62 11.39
C SER A 54 -2.46 2.13 12.37
N GLU A 55 -3.43 2.99 12.71
CA GLU A 55 -4.60 2.68 13.55
C GLU A 55 -5.51 1.57 12.98
N GLY A 56 -5.46 1.32 11.67
CA GLY A 56 -6.25 0.27 11.01
C GLY A 56 -5.64 -1.13 11.11
N PHE A 57 -4.41 -1.24 11.64
CA PHE A 57 -3.70 -2.50 11.81
C PHE A 57 -3.78 -2.97 13.27
N GLU A 58 -3.78 -4.28 13.48
CA GLU A 58 -3.74 -4.89 14.81
C GLU A 58 -2.37 -4.66 15.49
N SER A 59 -1.30 -4.76 14.69
CA SER A 59 0.05 -4.41 15.08
C SER A 59 0.71 -3.69 13.91
N TYR A 60 1.29 -2.52 14.17
CA TYR A 60 2.03 -1.76 13.16
C TYR A 60 3.32 -1.23 13.77
N ARG A 61 4.44 -1.59 13.15
CA ARG A 61 5.77 -1.12 13.54
C ARG A 61 6.55 -0.76 12.29
N CYS A 62 6.99 0.49 12.23
CA CYS A 62 7.88 0.99 11.19
C CYS A 62 8.96 1.83 11.86
N ASP A 63 10.16 1.26 12.04
CA ASP A 63 11.25 1.95 12.77
C ASP A 63 11.87 3.11 11.97
N ARG A 64 11.79 3.03 10.63
CA ARG A 64 12.30 4.03 9.68
C ARG A 64 11.43 4.02 8.45
N ASN A 65 11.25 5.19 7.83
CA ASN A 65 10.55 5.30 6.57
C ASN A 65 11.24 4.42 5.52
N MET A 66 10.45 3.64 4.80
CA MET A 66 10.93 2.75 3.76
C MET A 66 9.96 2.72 2.58
N SER A 67 10.53 2.51 1.40
CA SER A 67 9.78 2.38 0.15
C SER A 67 9.91 0.94 -0.35
N LEU A 68 8.77 0.29 -0.58
CA LEU A 68 8.70 -1.09 -1.06
C LEU A 68 8.14 -1.08 -2.49
N GLY A 69 8.97 -1.40 -3.47
CA GLY A 69 8.52 -1.64 -4.83
C GLY A 69 7.91 -3.03 -4.94
N ILE A 70 6.63 -3.12 -5.33
CA ILE A 70 5.90 -4.39 -5.45
C ILE A 70 5.32 -4.48 -6.86
N SER A 71 5.58 -5.61 -7.55
CA SER A 71 4.85 -5.99 -8.76
C SER A 71 3.47 -6.50 -8.37
N LEU A 72 2.43 -5.92 -8.97
CA LEU A 72 1.02 -6.27 -8.78
C LEU A 72 0.50 -7.21 -9.89
N VAL A 73 1.35 -7.51 -10.88
CA VAL A 73 1.12 -8.41 -12.02
C VAL A 73 1.84 -9.74 -11.81
#